data_AF-A0A957TKG1-F1
#
_entry.id   AF-A0A957TKG1-F1
#
_cell.length_a   1.000
_cell.length_b   1.000
_cell.length_c   1.000
_cell.angle_alpha   90.00
_cell.angle_beta   90.00
_cell.angle_gamma   90.00
#
_symmetry.space_group_name_H-M   'P 1'
#
loop_
_entity.id
_entity.type
_entity.pdbx_description
1 polymer ?
#
loop_
_entity_poly.entity_id
_entity_poly.type
_entity_poly.pdbx_seq_one_letter_code
_entity_poly.pdbx_strand_id
1 'polypeptide(L)'
;MVTPQVYREMIVSGIQDLPPALLAEVANFVYFVRKQVDDPDAFAVEQYSLLLNKSLSQLETNELTHLEAEFTDYEQQFPLKQ
;
A
#
# COMPACT_ATOMS: atom_id res chain seq x y z
N MET A 1 27.42 27.46 7.56
CA MET A 1 27.11 26.02 7.59
C MET A 1 26.04 25.79 8.64
N VAL A 2 24.91 25.18 8.27
CA VAL A 2 23.82 24.90 9.22
C VAL A 2 24.22 23.67 10.03
N THR A 3 24.25 23.78 11.35
CA THR A 3 24.68 22.67 12.24
C THR A 3 23.50 21.73 12.52
N PRO A 4 23.75 20.46 12.89
CA PRO A 4 22.68 19.52 13.28
C PRO A 4 21.74 20.06 14.37
N GLN A 5 22.25 20.93 15.23
CA GLN A 5 21.49 21.58 16.28
C GLN A 5 20.39 22.50 15.73
N VAL A 6 20.70 23.29 14.69
CA VAL A 6 19.75 24.21 14.05
C VAL A 6 18.61 23.42 13.40
N TYR A 7 18.91 22.30 12.73
CA TYR A 7 17.86 21.45 12.14
C TYR A 7 16.95 20.84 13.20
N ARG A 8 17.49 20.41 14.35
CA ARG A 8 16.68 19.89 15.46
C ARG A 8 15.71 20.94 15.97
N GLU A 9 16.17 22.17 16.17
CA GLU A 9 15.35 23.28 16.66
C GLU A 9 14.24 23.66 15.65
N MET A 10 14.56 23.65 14.36
CA MET A 10 13.57 23.89 13.29
C MET A 10 12.50 22.79 13.24
N ILE A 11 12.90 21.52 13.37
CA ILE A 11 11.95 20.40 13.39
C ILE A 11 11.05 20.47 14.62
N VAL A 12 11.63 20.66 15.80
CA VAL A 12 10.87 20.73 17.06
C VAL A 12 9.88 21.90 17.05
N SER A 13 10.31 23.09 16.64
CA SER A 13 9.42 24.24 16.53
C SER A 13 8.34 24.07 15.47
N GLY A 14 8.65 23.40 14.36
CA GLY A 14 7.69 23.13 13.28
C GLY A 14 6.61 22.10 13.61
N ILE A 15 6.85 21.21 14.59
CA ILE A 15 5.88 20.16 14.97
C ILE A 15 5.16 20.41 16.29
N GLN A 16 5.61 21.38 17.09
CA GLN A 16 5.15 21.59 18.48
C GLN A 16 3.63 21.84 18.59
N ASP A 17 3.05 22.55 17.62
CA ASP A 17 1.63 22.94 17.62
C ASP A 17 0.78 22.10 16.64
N LEU A 18 1.34 21.02 16.10
CA LEU A 18 0.59 20.17 15.19
C LEU A 18 -0.49 19.37 15.93
N PRO A 19 -1.71 19.29 15.36
CA PRO A 19 -2.73 18.35 15.82
C PRO A 19 -2.19 16.91 15.86
N PRO A 20 -2.66 16.06 16.79
CA PRO A 20 -2.19 14.68 16.92
C PRO A 20 -2.28 13.85 15.63
N ALA A 21 -3.31 14.09 14.81
CA ALA A 21 -3.47 13.41 13.52
C ALA A 21 -2.32 13.76 12.55
N LEU A 22 -1.94 15.04 12.47
CA LEU A 22 -0.84 15.48 11.61
C LEU A 22 0.53 15.04 12.15
N LEU A 23 0.70 14.99 13.47
CA LEU A 23 1.90 14.41 14.08
C LEU A 23 2.07 12.92 13.71
N ALA A 24 0.97 12.16 13.69
CA ALA A 24 1.00 10.76 13.27
C ALA A 24 1.40 10.61 11.80
N GLU A 25 0.90 11.48 10.90
CA GLU A 25 1.31 11.51 9.50
C GLU A 25 2.79 11.81 9.33
N VAL A 26 3.31 12.82 10.04
CA VAL A 26 4.74 13.17 10.03
C VAL A 26 5.59 12.00 10.53
N ALA A 27 5.19 11.34 11.61
CA ALA A 27 5.90 10.17 12.15
C ALA A 27 5.94 9.01 11.15
N ASN A 28 4.81 8.72 10.50
CA ASN A 28 4.72 7.70 9.45
C ASN A 28 5.63 8.01 8.26
N PHE A 29 5.67 9.27 7.83
CA PHE A 29 6.53 9.70 6.74
C PHE A 29 8.02 9.57 7.09
N VAL A 30 8.43 10.01 8.28
CA VAL A 30 9.83 9.86 8.74
C VAL A 30 10.22 8.39 8.85
N TYR A 31 9.32 7.55 9.37
CA TYR A 31 9.55 6.09 9.42
C TYR A 31 9.73 5.50 8.03
N PHE A 32 8.87 5.88 7.08
CA PHE A 32 8.98 5.46 5.68
C PHE A 32 10.32 5.85 5.06
N VAL A 33 10.72 7.11 5.19
CA VAL A 33 11.99 7.62 4.64
C VAL A 33 13.19 6.90 5.27
N ARG A 34 13.19 6.69 6.58
CA ARG A 34 14.25 5.94 7.26
C ARG A 34 14.34 4.52 6.74
N LYS A 35 13.21 3.83 6.64
CA LYS A 35 13.19 2.46 6.14
C LYS A 35 13.75 2.35 4.72
N GLN A 36 13.41 3.31 3.86
CA GLN A 36 13.92 3.37 2.50
C GLN A 36 15.44 3.60 2.43
N VAL A 37 16.00 4.41 3.33
CA VAL A 37 17.42 4.83 3.30
C VAL A 37 18.33 3.87 4.08
N ASP A 38 17.88 3.40 5.24
CA ASP A 38 18.68 2.60 6.17
C ASP A 38 18.74 1.12 5.76
N ASP A 39 17.70 0.60 5.08
CA ASP A 39 17.64 -0.78 4.57
C ASP A 39 16.89 -0.84 3.21
N PRO A 40 17.54 -0.38 2.13
CA PRO A 40 16.90 -0.27 0.81
C PRO A 40 16.50 -1.64 0.23
N ASP A 41 17.26 -2.70 0.54
CA ASP A 41 17.01 -4.05 0.04
C ASP A 41 15.76 -4.65 0.71
N ALA A 42 15.64 -4.57 2.03
CA ALA A 42 14.44 -5.03 2.72
C ALA A 42 13.21 -4.21 2.31
N PHE A 43 13.37 -2.90 2.15
CA PHE A 43 12.30 -2.03 1.66
C PHE A 43 11.83 -2.42 0.25
N ALA A 44 12.75 -2.74 -0.67
CA ALA A 44 12.41 -3.18 -2.02
C ALA A 44 11.66 -4.53 -2.02
N VAL A 45 12.05 -5.47 -1.16
CA VAL A 45 11.37 -6.77 -1.00
C VAL A 45 9.94 -6.60 -0.50
N GLU A 46 9.72 -5.73 0.48
CA GLU A 46 8.38 -5.44 0.98
C GLU A 46 7.49 -4.79 -0.07
N GLN A 47 8.03 -3.81 -0.82
CA GLN A 47 7.32 -3.14 -1.91
C GLN A 47 6.94 -4.14 -3.01
N TYR A 48 7.86 -5.04 -3.39
CA TYR A 48 7.58 -6.11 -4.34
C TYR A 48 6.47 -7.03 -3.84
N SER A 49 6.55 -7.45 -2.58
CA SER A 49 5.56 -8.33 -1.96
C SER A 49 4.16 -7.71 -1.92
N LEU A 50 4.06 -6.40 -1.60
CA LEU A 50 2.81 -5.64 -1.64
C LEU A 50 2.20 -5.60 -3.04
N LEU A 51 3.02 -5.31 -4.06
CA LEU A 51 2.58 -5.26 -5.45
C LEU A 51 2.15 -6.64 -5.97
N LEU A 52 2.89 -7.69 -5.61
CA LEU A 52 2.57 -9.07 -5.98
C LEU A 52 1.23 -9.48 -5.38
N ASN A 53 1.01 -9.27 -4.09
CA ASN A 53 -0.24 -9.62 -3.43
C ASN A 53 -1.44 -8.88 -4.05
N LYS A 54 -1.27 -7.58 -4.34
CA LYS A 54 -2.32 -6.80 -5.04
C LYS A 54 -2.63 -7.37 -6.42
N SER A 55 -1.60 -7.80 -7.16
CA SER A 55 -1.76 -8.38 -8.49
C SER A 55 -2.46 -9.74 -8.43
N LEU A 56 -2.13 -10.57 -7.43
CA LEU A 56 -2.79 -11.85 -7.20
C LEU A 56 -4.27 -11.67 -6.84
N SER A 57 -4.61 -10.78 -5.91
CA SER A 57 -6.01 -10.51 -5.56
C SER A 57 -6.81 -9.95 -6.74
N GLN A 58 -6.18 -9.13 -7.59
CA GLN A 58 -6.83 -8.66 -8.82
C GLN A 58 -7.06 -9.80 -9.82
N LEU A 59 -6.10 -10.70 -9.98
CA LEU A 59 -6.23 -11.88 -10.85
C LEU A 59 -7.38 -12.75 -10.36
N GLU A 60 -7.42 -13.09 -9.07
CA GLU A 60 -8.51 -13.88 -8.47
C GLU A 60 -9.89 -13.24 -8.73
N THR A 61 -9.99 -11.92 -8.55
CA THR A 61 -11.24 -11.19 -8.81
C THR A 61 -11.64 -11.26 -10.28
N ASN A 62 -10.67 -11.10 -11.18
CA ASN A 62 -10.92 -11.15 -12.62
C ASN A 62 -11.36 -12.54 -13.07
N GLU A 63 -10.70 -13.60 -12.57
CA GLU A 63 -11.06 -14.99 -12.87
C GLU A 63 -12.46 -15.33 -12.35
N LEU A 64 -12.79 -14.92 -11.12
CA LEU A 64 -14.14 -15.12 -10.58
C LEU A 64 -15.19 -14.40 -11.43
N THR A 65 -14.93 -13.14 -11.80
CA THR A 65 -15.83 -12.36 -12.67
C THR A 65 -15.99 -13.01 -14.04
N HIS A 66 -14.91 -13.57 -14.58
CA HIS A 66 -14.93 -14.26 -15.87
C HIS A 66 -15.79 -15.53 -15.80
N LEU A 67 -15.60 -16.35 -14.78
CA LEU A 67 -16.42 -17.55 -14.54
C LEU A 67 -17.89 -17.18 -14.34
N GLU A 68 -18.21 -16.17 -13.52
CA GLU A 68 -19.59 -15.70 -13.36
C GLU A 68 -20.21 -15.30 -14.71
N ALA A 69 -19.45 -14.63 -15.58
CA ALA A 69 -19.91 -14.27 -16.92
C ALA A 69 -20.12 -15.49 -17.83
N GLU A 70 -19.21 -16.46 -17.81
CA GLU A 70 -19.36 -17.71 -18.59
C GLU A 70 -20.59 -18.51 -18.14
N PHE A 71 -20.90 -18.48 -16.84
CA PHE A 71 -21.99 -19.25 -16.26
C PHE A 71 -23.35 -18.53 -16.21
N THR A 72 -23.41 -17.24 -16.57
CA THR A 72 -24.63 -16.42 -16.51
C THR A 72 -25.80 -17.03 -17.32
N ASP A 73 -25.50 -17.70 -18.44
CA ASP A 73 -26.50 -18.36 -19.29
C ASP A 73 -26.30 -19.89 -19.41
N TYR A 74 -25.57 -20.50 -18.48
CA TYR A 74 -25.18 -21.92 -18.58
C TYR A 74 -26.40 -22.86 -18.69
N GLU A 75 -27.43 -22.63 -17.88
CA GLU A 75 -28.66 -23.44 -17.89
C GLU A 75 -29.49 -23.25 -19.17
N GLN A 76 -29.36 -22.11 -19.86
CA GLN A 76 -30.04 -21.88 -21.14
C GLN A 76 -29.28 -22.52 -22.31
N GLN A 77 -27.94 -22.54 -22.24
CA GLN A 77 -27.08 -23.10 -23.29
C GLN A 77 -26.99 -24.64 -23.22
N PHE A 78 -27.13 -25.23 -22.03
CA PHE A 78 -27.10 -26.68 -21.82
C PHE A 78 -28.34 -27.17 -21.07
N PRO A 79 -29.52 -27.17 -21.71
CA PRO A 79 -30.74 -27.67 -21.07
C PRO A 79 -30.60 -29.17 -20.78
N LEU A 80 -30.79 -29.55 -19.52
CA LEU A 80 -30.90 -30.94 -19.11
C LEU A 80 -32.10 -31.57 -19.84
N LYS A 81 -31.83 -32.57 -20.69
CA LYS A 81 -32.91 -33.35 -21.33
C LYS A 81 -33.68 -34.06 -20.21
N GLN A 82 -34.92 -33.62 -19.99
CA GLN A 82 -35.92 -34.33 -19.17
C GLN A 82 -36.23 -35.71 -19.77
#